data_AF-A0A2N2H2N5-F1
#
_entry.id   AF-A0A2N2H2N5-F1
#
_cell.length_a   1.000
_cell.length_b   1.000
_cell.length_c   1.000
_cell.angle_alpha   90.00
_cell.angle_beta   90.00
_cell.angle_gamma   90.00
#
_symmetry.space_group_name_H-M   'P 1'
#
loop_
_entity.id
_entity.type
_entity.pdbx_description
1 polymer ?
#
loop_
_entity_poly.entity_id
_entity_poly.type
_entity_poly.pdbx_seq_one_letter_code
_entity_poly.pdbx_strand_id
1 'polypeptide(L)'
;MMNDRPETCSSPGQCLTRDEAFHEVERSITFSRRQRLGYFLSYNRYALLILLLSLAVPTVLFLFFRWYFWVPATLVALRALYWAWHIARQYPKKLHITKKMALAQQNRTFQNDDIVKYCGDPCYRVVAHQVLAQARVPAGERRRLVREYVEQAHDLAHALVFVDREKGRVVTIINGVKTEQTLTPQEMTNG
;
A
#
# COMPACT_ATOMS: atom_id res chain seq x y z
N MET A 1 -7.21 4.44 -21.32
CA MET A 1 -6.48 5.71 -21.54
C MET A 1 -5.36 5.77 -20.52
N MET A 2 -4.13 5.52 -20.96
CA MET A 2 -2.90 5.65 -20.16
C MET A 2 -2.70 7.12 -19.84
N ASN A 3 -2.52 7.42 -18.56
CA ASN A 3 -2.29 8.78 -18.06
C ASN A 3 -0.77 8.92 -17.95
N ASP A 4 -0.11 9.26 -19.06
CA ASP A 4 1.35 9.43 -19.20
C ASP A 4 1.83 10.72 -18.54
N ARG A 5 1.59 10.85 -17.23
CA ARG A 5 2.23 11.92 -16.45
C ARG A 5 3.62 11.47 -16.01
N PRO A 6 4.67 12.26 -16.26
CA PRO A 6 6.00 11.95 -15.76
C PRO A 6 6.05 12.08 -14.23
N GLU A 7 6.53 11.04 -13.54
CA GLU A 7 6.58 11.01 -12.06
C GLU A 7 7.94 11.49 -11.50
N THR A 8 9.02 11.49 -12.30
CA THR A 8 10.38 11.81 -11.84
C THR A 8 11.26 12.38 -12.94
N CYS A 9 11.91 13.52 -12.68
CA CYS A 9 12.92 14.14 -13.53
C CYS A 9 14.31 13.94 -12.91
N SER A 10 15.07 12.97 -13.39
CA SER A 10 16.42 12.66 -12.86
C SER A 10 17.50 13.59 -13.44
N SER A 11 17.18 14.40 -14.45
CA SER A 11 18.06 15.42 -15.06
C SER A 11 17.24 16.40 -15.92
N PRO A 12 17.74 17.61 -16.21
CA PRO A 12 17.02 18.54 -17.08
C PRO A 12 16.93 17.94 -18.49
N GLY A 13 15.72 17.49 -18.87
CA GLY A 13 15.42 16.96 -20.21
C GLY A 13 15.05 15.48 -20.29
N GLN A 14 15.11 14.70 -19.20
CA GLN A 14 14.65 13.30 -19.18
C GLN A 14 13.56 13.10 -18.13
N CYS A 15 12.32 13.31 -18.57
CA CYS A 15 11.14 12.94 -17.81
C CYS A 15 10.84 11.46 -18.11
N LEU A 16 11.05 10.57 -17.14
CA LEU A 16 10.69 9.16 -17.30
C LEU A 16 9.16 9.03 -17.28
N THR A 17 8.62 8.29 -18.25
CA THR A 17 7.20 7.92 -18.23
C THR A 17 6.91 7.05 -16.99
N ARG A 18 5.66 7.05 -16.52
CA ARG A 18 5.26 6.28 -15.32
C ARG A 18 5.63 4.79 -15.40
N ASP A 19 5.54 4.22 -16.60
CA ASP A 19 5.87 2.81 -16.84
C ASP A 19 7.39 2.56 -16.84
N GLU A 20 8.19 3.50 -17.33
CA GLU A 20 9.65 3.43 -17.26
C GLU A 20 10.15 3.54 -15.81
N ALA A 21 9.58 4.47 -15.03
CA ALA A 21 9.88 4.60 -13.60
C ALA A 21 9.51 3.33 -12.82
N PHE A 22 8.38 2.68 -13.18
CA PHE A 22 8.00 1.39 -12.61
C PHE A 22 9.06 0.31 -12.90
N HIS A 23 9.47 0.17 -14.15
CA HIS A 23 10.46 -0.82 -14.56
C HIS A 23 11.86 -0.55 -14.01
N GLU A 24 12.24 0.71 -13.82
CA GLU A 24 13.51 1.10 -13.19
C GLU A 24 13.58 0.61 -11.73
N VAL A 25 12.50 0.81 -10.95
CA VAL A 25 12.39 0.27 -9.59
C VAL A 25 12.47 -1.26 -9.59
N GLU A 26 11.87 -1.92 -10.57
CA GLU A 26 11.92 -3.38 -10.64
C GLU A 26 13.29 -3.95 -10.97
N ARG A 27 14.08 -3.25 -11.79
CA ARG A 27 15.44 -3.63 -12.19
C ARG A 27 16.47 -3.32 -11.11
N SER A 28 16.33 -2.18 -10.42
CA SER A 28 17.28 -1.71 -9.40
C SER A 28 17.24 -2.55 -8.12
N ILE A 29 16.05 -2.99 -7.68
CA ILE A 29 15.91 -3.79 -6.46
C ILE A 29 15.55 -5.24 -6.79
N THR A 30 16.53 -6.13 -6.63
CA THR A 30 16.32 -7.57 -6.74
C THR A 30 16.33 -8.24 -5.37
N PHE A 31 15.18 -8.80 -4.98
CA PHE A 31 15.08 -9.60 -3.76
C PHE A 31 15.47 -11.05 -4.02
N SER A 32 16.23 -11.65 -3.10
CA SER A 32 16.57 -13.07 -3.12
C SER A 32 15.34 -13.95 -3.00
N ARG A 33 15.42 -15.22 -3.44
CA ARG A 33 14.29 -16.17 -3.33
C ARG A 33 13.79 -16.31 -1.89
N ARG A 34 14.70 -16.33 -0.91
CA ARG A 34 14.36 -16.40 0.53
C ARG A 34 13.63 -15.15 1.01
N GLN A 35 14.08 -13.96 0.60
CA GLN A 35 13.40 -12.70 0.92
C GLN A 35 12.00 -12.65 0.29
N ARG A 36 11.86 -13.06 -0.98
CA ARG A 36 10.55 -13.15 -1.65
C ARG A 36 9.60 -14.07 -0.91
N LEU A 37 10.06 -15.26 -0.49
CA LEU A 37 9.23 -16.18 0.30
C LEU A 37 8.84 -15.57 1.65
N GLY A 38 9.78 -14.91 2.34
CA GLY A 38 9.52 -14.21 3.59
C GLY A 38 8.47 -13.10 3.42
N TYR A 39 8.58 -12.28 2.37
CA TYR A 39 7.58 -11.26 2.05
C TYR A 39 6.23 -11.89 1.68
N PHE A 40 6.23 -12.98 0.91
CA PHE A 40 5.00 -13.67 0.56
C PHE A 40 4.25 -14.16 1.79
N LEU A 41 4.94 -14.82 2.73
CA LEU A 41 4.35 -15.29 3.98
C LEU A 41 3.88 -14.13 4.86
N SER A 42 4.69 -13.09 5.02
CA SER A 42 4.34 -11.92 5.83
C SER A 42 3.12 -11.19 5.27
N TYR A 43 3.10 -10.93 3.97
CA TYR A 43 2.05 -10.15 3.30
C TYR A 43 0.74 -10.91 3.14
N ASN A 44 0.80 -12.25 3.10
CA ASN A 44 -0.36 -13.12 2.98
C ASN A 44 -0.72 -13.84 4.29
N ARG A 45 -0.13 -13.48 5.45
CA ARG A 45 -0.40 -14.16 6.73
C ARG A 45 -1.89 -14.30 7.03
N TYR A 46 -2.67 -13.25 6.74
CA TYR A 46 -4.11 -13.25 6.95
C TYR A 46 -4.86 -14.07 5.91
N ALA A 47 -4.47 -13.97 4.64
CA ALA A 47 -5.05 -14.81 3.58
C ALA A 47 -4.79 -16.31 3.83
N LEU A 48 -3.59 -16.66 4.32
CA LEU A 48 -3.22 -18.02 4.72
C LEU A 48 -4.05 -18.49 5.92
N LEU A 49 -4.23 -17.64 6.94
CA LEU A 49 -5.07 -17.96 8.08
C LEU A 49 -6.53 -18.21 7.65
N ILE A 50 -7.07 -17.35 6.78
CA ILE A 50 -8.42 -17.52 6.26
C ILE A 50 -8.54 -18.79 5.43
N LEU A 51 -7.54 -19.09 4.59
CA LEU A 51 -7.50 -20.33 3.82
C LEU A 51 -7.49 -21.57 4.74
N LEU A 52 -6.64 -21.57 5.77
CA LEU A 52 -6.59 -22.67 6.74
C LEU A 52 -7.92 -22.84 7.48
N LEU A 53 -8.52 -21.75 7.95
CA LEU A 53 -9.82 -21.80 8.63
C LEU A 53 -10.95 -22.23 7.70
N SER A 54 -10.94 -21.76 6.45
CA SER A 54 -11.94 -22.10 5.44
C SER A 54 -11.86 -23.56 5.01
N LEU A 55 -10.72 -24.23 5.18
CA LEU A 55 -10.59 -25.66 4.97
C LEU A 55 -10.90 -26.44 6.25
N ALA A 56 -10.32 -26.05 7.38
CA ALA A 56 -10.43 -26.77 8.65
C ALA A 56 -11.87 -26.83 9.18
N VAL A 57 -12.60 -25.71 9.17
CA VAL A 57 -13.97 -25.64 9.72
C VAL A 57 -14.93 -26.59 8.99
N PRO A 58 -15.09 -26.54 7.65
CA PRO A 58 -15.98 -27.46 6.96
C PRO A 58 -15.49 -28.91 7.04
N THR A 59 -14.17 -29.18 7.04
CA THR A 59 -13.65 -30.55 7.21
C THR A 59 -14.01 -31.13 8.58
N VAL A 60 -13.86 -30.36 9.66
CA VAL A 60 -14.26 -30.81 11.01
C VAL A 60 -15.77 -31.00 11.09
N LEU A 61 -16.56 -30.08 10.54
CA LEU A 61 -18.01 -30.22 10.51
C LEU A 61 -18.47 -31.44 9.68
N PHE A 62 -17.79 -31.73 8.58
CA PHE A 62 -18.05 -32.91 7.77
C PHE A 62 -17.78 -34.22 8.52
N LEU A 63 -16.72 -34.27 9.34
CA LEU A 63 -16.34 -35.46 10.10
C LEU A 63 -17.22 -35.73 11.32
N PHE A 64 -17.67 -34.68 12.02
CA PHE A 64 -18.31 -34.82 13.34
C PHE A 64 -19.80 -34.43 13.36
N PHE A 65 -20.33 -33.76 12.33
CA PHE A 65 -21.68 -33.21 12.36
C PHE A 65 -22.54 -33.64 11.17
N ARG A 66 -23.86 -33.53 11.36
CA ARG A 66 -24.86 -33.88 10.35
C ARG A 66 -24.86 -32.90 9.17
N TRP A 67 -25.45 -33.35 8.07
CA TRP A 67 -25.33 -32.71 6.76
C TRP A 67 -25.75 -31.23 6.70
N TYR A 68 -26.73 -30.85 7.53
CA TYR A 68 -27.25 -29.49 7.58
C TYR A 68 -26.27 -28.46 8.17
N PHE A 69 -25.20 -28.87 8.85
CA PHE A 69 -24.17 -27.95 9.37
C PHE A 69 -23.03 -27.71 8.40
N TRP A 70 -22.59 -28.73 7.65
CA TRP A 70 -21.45 -28.56 6.76
C TRP A 70 -21.82 -27.82 5.48
N VAL A 71 -23.05 -27.93 4.96
CA VAL A 71 -23.45 -27.21 3.73
C VAL A 71 -23.38 -25.67 3.89
N PRO A 72 -24.00 -25.05 4.92
CA PRO A 72 -23.85 -23.61 5.15
C PRO A 72 -22.40 -23.20 5.44
N ALA A 73 -21.67 -24.02 6.20
CA ALA A 73 -20.27 -23.75 6.52
C ALA A 73 -19.38 -23.74 5.28
N THR A 74 -19.61 -24.65 4.32
CA THR A 74 -18.89 -24.68 3.04
C THR A 74 -19.19 -23.45 2.20
N LEU A 75 -20.43 -22.95 2.18
CA LEU A 75 -20.77 -21.71 1.46
C LEU A 75 -20.05 -20.49 2.07
N VAL A 76 -20.01 -20.39 3.40
CA VAL A 76 -19.26 -19.32 4.10
C VAL A 76 -17.77 -19.44 3.82
N ALA A 77 -17.22 -20.67 3.85
CA ALA A 77 -15.83 -20.95 3.52
C ALA A 77 -15.47 -20.55 2.08
N LEU A 78 -16.34 -20.82 1.10
CA LEU A 78 -16.13 -20.40 -0.30
C LEU A 78 -16.06 -18.87 -0.43
N ARG A 79 -16.95 -18.14 0.25
CA ARG A 79 -16.92 -16.67 0.28
C ARG A 79 -15.64 -16.15 0.94
N ALA A 80 -15.21 -16.78 2.03
CA ALA A 80 -13.97 -16.43 2.71
C ALA A 80 -12.74 -16.71 1.83
N LEU A 81 -12.71 -17.83 1.10
CA LEU A 81 -11.67 -18.16 0.13
C LEU A 81 -11.60 -17.16 -1.02
N TYR A 82 -12.75 -16.72 -1.55
CA TYR A 82 -12.78 -15.66 -2.56
C TYR A 82 -12.12 -14.37 -2.04
N TRP A 83 -12.41 -13.98 -0.79
CA TRP A 83 -11.79 -12.81 -0.18
C TRP A 83 -10.28 -12.99 0.06
N ALA A 84 -9.87 -14.18 0.53
CA ALA A 84 -8.45 -14.52 0.69
C ALA A 84 -7.69 -14.44 -0.64
N TRP A 85 -8.30 -14.92 -1.74
CA TRP A 85 -7.73 -14.81 -3.07
C TRP A 85 -7.59 -13.35 -3.52
N HIS A 86 -8.59 -12.52 -3.27
CA HIS A 86 -8.53 -11.08 -3.57
C HIS A 86 -7.36 -10.39 -2.85
N ILE A 87 -7.14 -10.71 -1.58
CA ILE A 87 -5.99 -10.21 -0.80
C ILE A 87 -4.67 -10.72 -1.40
N ALA A 88 -4.60 -12.01 -1.74
CA ALA A 88 -3.39 -12.61 -2.30
C ALA A 88 -3.01 -12.00 -3.66
N ARG A 89 -3.99 -11.63 -4.48
CA ARG A 89 -3.77 -10.97 -5.78
C ARG A 89 -3.11 -9.60 -5.66
N GLN A 90 -3.16 -8.96 -4.48
CA GLN A 90 -2.49 -7.68 -4.23
C GLN A 90 -0.98 -7.83 -3.94
N TYR A 91 -0.47 -9.05 -3.81
CA TYR A 91 0.95 -9.33 -3.54
C TYR A 91 1.94 -8.58 -4.47
N PRO A 92 1.83 -8.60 -5.82
CA PRO A 92 2.76 -7.89 -6.68
C PRO A 92 2.79 -6.39 -6.41
N LYS A 93 1.63 -5.78 -6.10
CA LYS A 93 1.54 -4.36 -5.74
C LYS A 93 2.26 -4.08 -4.42
N LYS A 94 2.05 -4.91 -3.39
CA LYS A 94 2.73 -4.79 -2.09
C LYS A 94 4.25 -4.94 -2.26
N LEU A 95 4.69 -5.88 -3.08
CA LEU A 95 6.10 -6.10 -3.36
C LEU A 95 6.73 -4.90 -4.10
N HIS A 96 6.03 -4.35 -5.10
CA HIS A 96 6.49 -3.16 -5.81
C HIS A 96 6.65 -1.95 -4.89
N ILE A 97 5.68 -1.68 -4.01
CA ILE A 97 5.79 -0.59 -3.01
C ILE A 97 7.01 -0.81 -2.11
N THR A 98 7.24 -2.06 -1.67
CA THR A 98 8.40 -2.41 -0.85
C THR A 98 9.70 -2.13 -1.60
N LYS A 99 9.79 -2.46 -2.90
CA LYS A 99 10.95 -2.16 -3.73
C LYS A 99 11.16 -0.65 -3.86
N LYS A 100 10.10 0.11 -4.14
CA LYS A 100 10.16 1.58 -4.25
C LYS A 100 10.73 2.21 -2.98
N MET A 101 10.27 1.75 -1.82
CA MET A 101 10.79 2.24 -0.53
C MET A 101 12.22 1.80 -0.25
N ALA A 102 12.57 0.55 -0.59
CA ALA A 102 13.95 0.08 -0.46
C ALA A 102 14.91 0.90 -1.33
N LEU A 103 14.50 1.26 -2.55
CA LEU A 103 15.28 2.14 -3.43
C LEU A 103 15.45 3.54 -2.83
N ALA A 104 14.37 4.13 -2.30
CA ALA A 104 14.44 5.43 -1.62
C ALA A 104 15.35 5.39 -0.38
N GLN A 105 15.35 4.28 0.37
CA GLN A 105 16.25 4.07 1.52
C GLN A 105 17.71 3.96 1.07
N GLN A 106 17.99 3.25 -0.02
CA GLN A 106 19.33 3.18 -0.61
C GLN A 106 19.83 4.55 -1.07
N ASN A 107 18.93 5.35 -1.67
CA ASN A 107 19.24 6.70 -2.16
C ASN A 107 19.24 7.77 -1.06
N ARG A 108 18.98 7.39 0.21
CA ARG A 108 18.85 8.31 1.37
C ARG A 108 17.79 9.41 1.19
N THR A 109 16.83 9.20 0.30
CA THR A 109 15.70 10.13 0.08
C THR A 109 14.44 9.71 0.83
N PHE A 110 14.46 8.54 1.45
CA PHE A 110 13.34 8.01 2.22
C PHE A 110 13.03 8.85 3.46
N GLN A 111 11.79 9.32 3.58
CA GLN A 111 11.24 9.90 4.78
C GLN A 111 10.18 8.96 5.36
N ASN A 112 10.08 8.86 6.68
CA ASN A 112 9.13 7.94 7.31
C ASN A 112 7.68 8.27 6.92
N ASP A 113 7.38 9.55 6.68
CA ASP A 113 6.05 10.04 6.34
C ASP A 113 5.60 9.63 4.93
N ASP A 114 6.53 9.21 4.05
CA ASP A 114 6.22 8.67 2.71
C ASP A 114 5.34 7.40 2.79
N ILE A 115 5.33 6.72 3.93
CA ILE A 115 4.57 5.51 4.19
C ILE A 115 3.12 5.80 4.59
N VAL A 116 2.79 7.01 5.06
CA VAL A 116 1.48 7.36 5.61
C VAL A 116 0.34 6.96 4.68
N LYS A 117 0.47 7.26 3.38
CA LYS A 117 -0.54 6.92 2.35
C LYS A 117 -0.88 5.43 2.24
N TYR A 118 0.01 4.54 2.71
CA TYR A 118 -0.21 3.09 2.70
C TYR A 118 -0.77 2.56 4.02
N CYS A 119 -0.81 3.37 5.08
CA CYS A 119 -1.34 2.98 6.39
C CYS A 119 -2.88 3.00 6.43
N GLY A 120 -3.53 3.77 5.55
CA GLY A 120 -4.99 3.87 5.48
C GLY A 120 -5.69 2.53 5.20
N ASP A 121 -5.15 1.73 4.27
CA ASP A 121 -5.69 0.40 3.96
C ASP A 121 -5.06 -0.68 4.86
N PRO A 122 -5.88 -1.45 5.61
CA PRO A 122 -5.39 -2.50 6.51
C PRO A 122 -4.53 -3.55 5.81
N CYS A 123 -4.72 -3.80 4.50
CA CYS A 123 -3.94 -4.76 3.73
C CYS A 123 -2.48 -4.32 3.53
N TYR A 124 -2.21 -3.01 3.55
CA TYR A 124 -0.90 -2.42 3.29
C TYR A 124 -0.15 -2.00 4.56
N ARG A 125 -0.79 -1.99 5.73
CA ARG A 125 -0.12 -1.77 7.03
C ARG A 125 1.04 -2.74 7.29
N VAL A 126 0.96 -3.96 6.78
CA VAL A 126 2.06 -4.94 6.87
C VAL A 126 3.29 -4.46 6.09
N VAL A 127 3.08 -3.82 4.94
CA VAL A 127 4.16 -3.21 4.14
C VAL A 127 4.80 -2.07 4.92
N ALA A 128 4.01 -1.20 5.55
CA ALA A 128 4.51 -0.12 6.41
C ALA A 128 5.43 -0.65 7.53
N HIS A 129 4.96 -1.68 8.26
CA HIS A 129 5.78 -2.33 9.29
C HIS A 129 7.09 -2.92 8.75
N GLN A 130 7.06 -3.47 7.54
CA GLN A 130 8.22 -4.09 6.91
C GLN A 130 9.24 -3.04 6.45
N VAL A 131 8.79 -1.95 5.83
CA VAL A 131 9.67 -0.87 5.37
C VAL A 131 10.31 -0.15 6.55
N LEU A 132 9.55 0.12 7.62
CA LEU A 132 10.12 0.68 8.86
C LEU A 132 11.11 -0.29 9.52
N ALA A 133 10.90 -1.61 9.39
CA ALA A 133 11.86 -2.60 9.87
C ALA A 133 13.20 -2.50 9.12
N GLN A 134 13.14 -2.31 7.80
CA GLN A 134 14.32 -2.15 6.95
C GLN A 134 15.06 -0.85 7.27
N ALA A 135 14.34 0.21 7.64
CA ALA A 135 14.90 1.47 8.16
C ALA A 135 15.49 1.34 9.59
N ARG A 136 15.54 0.12 10.16
CA ARG A 136 16.04 -0.18 11.51
C ARG A 136 15.25 0.46 12.65
N VAL A 137 13.98 0.81 12.43
CA VAL A 137 13.12 1.32 13.50
C VAL A 137 12.77 0.18 14.48
N PRO A 138 12.97 0.37 15.80
CA PRO A 138 12.64 -0.62 16.83
C PRO A 138 11.17 -1.07 16.78
N ALA A 139 10.89 -2.31 17.21
CA ALA A 139 9.54 -2.89 17.11
C ALA A 139 8.45 -2.09 17.86
N GLY A 140 8.77 -1.54 19.03
CA GLY A 140 7.84 -0.72 19.82
C GLY A 140 7.48 0.58 19.09
N GLU A 141 8.50 1.30 18.63
CA GLU A 141 8.35 2.55 17.88
C GLU A 141 7.62 2.35 16.55
N ARG A 142 7.89 1.26 15.83
CA ARG A 142 7.16 0.89 14.61
C ARG A 142 5.65 0.79 14.82
N ARG A 143 5.21 0.22 15.94
CA ARG A 143 3.78 0.08 16.24
C ARG A 143 3.14 1.43 16.56
N ARG A 144 3.88 2.29 17.24
CA ARG A 144 3.44 3.66 17.54
C ARG A 144 3.30 4.48 16.26
N LEU A 145 4.35 4.54 15.44
CA LEU A 145 4.35 5.27 14.16
C LEU A 145 3.25 4.78 13.22
N VAL A 146 3.07 3.47 13.05
CA VAL A 146 2.00 2.96 12.19
C VAL A 146 0.61 3.35 12.72
N ARG A 147 0.41 3.44 14.03
CA ARG A 147 -0.87 3.92 14.59
C ARG A 147 -1.09 5.41 14.28
N GLU A 148 -0.08 6.24 14.53
CA GLU A 148 -0.11 7.67 14.20
C GLU A 148 -0.35 7.89 12.70
N TYR A 149 0.31 7.11 11.84
CA TYR A 149 0.11 7.16 10.39
C TYR A 149 -1.25 6.65 9.92
N VAL A 150 -1.91 5.77 10.65
CA VAL A 150 -3.29 5.37 10.36
C VAL A 150 -4.24 6.54 10.60
N GLU A 151 -4.05 7.29 11.69
CA GLU A 151 -4.84 8.48 12.00
C GLU A 151 -4.61 9.56 10.95
N GLN A 152 -3.35 9.88 10.64
CA GLN A 152 -3.00 10.84 9.59
C GLN A 152 -3.52 10.43 8.20
N ALA A 153 -3.46 9.15 7.85
CA ALA A 153 -3.99 8.67 6.58
C ALA A 153 -5.52 8.77 6.52
N HIS A 154 -6.22 8.65 7.65
CA HIS A 154 -7.65 8.88 7.72
C HIS A 154 -7.99 10.35 7.49
N ASP A 155 -7.24 11.27 8.11
CA ASP A 155 -7.39 12.71 7.88
C ASP A 155 -7.11 13.10 6.42
N LEU A 156 -6.07 12.52 5.81
CA LEU A 156 -5.74 12.73 4.40
C LEU A 156 -6.77 12.13 3.44
N ALA A 157 -7.45 11.05 3.83
CA ALA A 157 -8.53 10.46 3.01
C ALA A 157 -9.77 11.37 2.95
N HIS A 158 -9.97 12.24 3.94
CA HIS A 158 -11.00 13.28 3.95
C HIS A 158 -10.51 14.62 3.39
N ALA A 159 -9.29 14.66 2.86
CA ALA A 159 -8.74 15.86 2.25
C ALA A 159 -9.24 16.02 0.80
N LEU A 160 -9.99 17.07 0.52
CA LEU A 160 -10.35 17.50 -0.83
C LEU A 160 -9.35 18.56 -1.30
N VAL A 161 -8.60 18.25 -2.36
CA VAL A 161 -7.65 19.20 -2.96
C VAL A 161 -8.22 19.70 -4.28
N PHE A 162 -8.48 21.01 -4.35
CA PHE A 162 -8.86 21.72 -5.56
C PHE A 162 -7.66 22.51 -6.07
N VAL A 163 -7.24 22.26 -7.30
CA VAL A 163 -6.21 23.04 -7.97
C VAL A 163 -6.89 23.94 -8.99
N ASP A 164 -7.03 25.22 -8.64
CA ASP A 164 -7.64 26.26 -9.46
C ASP A 164 -6.51 27.04 -10.15
N ARG A 165 -6.11 26.56 -11.33
CA ARG A 165 -4.96 27.11 -12.07
C ARG A 165 -5.25 28.49 -12.68
N GLU A 166 -6.49 28.76 -13.08
CA GLU A 166 -6.88 30.07 -13.61
C GLU A 166 -6.70 31.18 -12.56
N LYS A 167 -6.87 30.83 -11.28
CA LYS A 167 -6.70 31.76 -10.15
C LYS A 167 -5.39 31.56 -9.39
N GLY A 168 -4.49 30.70 -9.88
CA GLY A 168 -3.17 30.49 -9.30
C GLY A 168 -3.19 30.00 -7.85
N ARG A 169 -4.14 29.12 -7.47
CA ARG A 169 -4.31 28.68 -6.07
C ARG A 169 -4.56 27.19 -5.94
N VAL A 170 -4.02 26.61 -4.87
CA VAL A 170 -4.35 25.28 -4.37
C VAL A 170 -5.18 25.46 -3.11
N VAL A 171 -6.39 24.93 -3.12
CA VAL A 171 -7.28 24.90 -1.96
C VAL A 171 -7.30 23.47 -1.45
N THR A 172 -6.78 23.26 -0.25
CA THR A 172 -6.86 21.99 0.47
C THR A 172 -7.92 22.13 1.54
N ILE A 173 -8.91 21.24 1.55
CA ILE A 173 -9.94 21.16 2.58
C ILE A 173 -9.69 19.88 3.35
N ILE A 174 -9.28 19.97 4.61
CA ILE A 174 -9.06 18.83 5.50
C ILE A 174 -10.02 18.99 6.68
N ASN A 175 -10.93 18.03 6.89
CA ASN A 175 -11.87 18.03 8.02
C ASN A 175 -12.67 19.36 8.18
N GLY A 176 -13.07 19.98 7.07
CA GLY A 176 -13.81 21.25 7.06
C GLY A 176 -12.96 22.52 7.25
N VAL A 177 -11.65 22.37 7.50
CA VAL A 177 -10.71 23.48 7.55
C VAL A 177 -10.13 23.71 6.15
N LYS A 178 -10.27 24.94 5.64
CA LYS A 178 -9.76 25.37 4.34
C LYS A 178 -8.38 25.99 4.51
N THR A 179 -7.36 25.39 3.90
CA THR A 179 -6.03 25.96 3.73
C THR A 179 -5.84 26.35 2.26
N GLU A 180 -5.45 27.60 2.02
CA GLU A 180 -5.24 28.15 0.69
C GLU A 180 -3.75 28.47 0.52
N GLN A 181 -3.15 27.91 -0.53
CA GLN A 181 -1.75 28.16 -0.87
C GLN A 181 -1.69 28.74 -2.28
N THR A 182 -1.01 29.87 -2.42
CA THR A 182 -0.82 30.52 -3.72
C THR A 182 0.24 29.75 -4.50
N LEU A 183 -0.08 29.39 -5.75
CA LEU A 183 0.87 28.76 -6.65
C LEU A 183 1.97 29.76 -6.99
N THR A 184 3.22 29.31 -6.98
CA THR A 184 4.34 30.12 -7.45
C THR A 184 4.28 30.27 -8.98
N PRO A 185 4.82 31.35 -9.57
CA PRO A 185 4.75 31.59 -11.01
C PRO A 185 5.31 30.43 -11.86
N GLN A 186 6.29 29.69 -11.34
CA GLN A 186 6.87 28.50 -12.00
C GLN A 186 5.91 27.31 -12.03
N GLU A 187 5.00 27.19 -11.05
CA GLU A 187 3.98 26.13 -10.99
C GLU A 187 2.76 26.45 -11.86
N MET A 188 2.59 27.71 -12.28
CA MET A 188 1.55 28.13 -13.22
C MET A 188 1.91 27.82 -14.68
N THR A 189 3.20 27.79 -15.03
CA THR A 189 3.68 27.69 -16.43
C THR A 189 4.14 26.29 -16.87
N ASN A 190 4.42 25.37 -15.95
CA ASN A 190 4.86 24.01 -16.28
C ASN A 190 3.66 23.07 -16.48
N GLY A 191 3.03 23.17 -17.64
CA GLY A 191 1.99 22.26 -18.15
C GLY A 191 2.49 21.44 -19.32
#